data_AF-A0A183ESI7-F1
#
_entry.id   AF-A0A183ESI7-F1
#
_cell.length_a   1.000
_cell.length_b   1.000
_cell.length_c   1.000
_cell.angle_alpha   90.00
_cell.angle_beta   90.00
_cell.angle_gamma   90.00
#
_symmetry.space_group_name_H-M   'P 1'
#
loop_
_entity.id
_entity.type
_entity.pdbx_description
1 polymer ?
#
loop_
_entity_poly.entity_id
_entity_poly.type
_entity_poly.pdbx_seq_one_letter_code
_entity_poly.pdbx_strand_id
1 'polypeptide(L)'
;MVIEQMMYISLDAEIRADNTTSMVHVFRILFIPVHVKIFNRVPFLLNNTDSLTLKRANLFAWTFPKNFPSSELVYHIIEPPKFGTLLRRLGRNRNRRIGVSSNFTQKHIDDGEISYKMHFVQYSVINDFFTFRLVAPAVTSEEIRFEITFIPGHGSIQLINRTVVVNEGGIQKVTHSAYQSKTDDFGRQRSAFRRFWRRRPV
;
A
#
# COMPACT_ATOMS: atom_id res chain seq x y z
N MET A 1 -0.76 28.63 6.29
CA MET A 1 0.60 28.81 5.73
C MET A 1 1.53 28.92 6.92
N VAL A 2 2.09 27.81 7.38
CA VAL A 2 3.02 27.80 8.52
C VAL A 2 4.37 28.24 7.98
N ILE A 3 4.84 29.40 8.41
CA ILE A 3 6.17 29.89 8.07
C ILE A 3 7.11 29.09 8.99
N GLU A 4 7.68 28.00 8.48
CA GLU A 4 8.78 27.30 9.15
C GLU A 4 9.88 28.32 9.42
N GLN A 5 10.18 28.54 10.70
CA GLN A 5 11.16 29.53 11.13
C GLN A 5 12.54 29.09 10.65
N MET A 6 13.08 29.76 9.62
CA MET A 6 14.42 29.47 9.13
C MET A 6 15.44 29.83 10.21
N MET A 7 16.10 28.81 10.75
CA MET A 7 17.20 28.98 11.68
C MET A 7 18.45 29.35 10.89
N TYR A 8 19.15 30.39 11.34
CA TYR A 8 20.45 30.77 10.81
C TYR A 8 21.45 30.95 11.94
N ILE A 9 22.71 30.64 11.64
CA ILE A 9 23.86 30.97 12.50
C ILE A 9 24.60 32.11 11.82
N SER A 10 24.84 33.20 12.55
CA SER A 10 25.71 34.29 12.11
C SER A 10 27.07 34.15 12.79
N LEU A 11 28.14 34.20 12.00
CA LEU A 11 29.52 34.15 12.46
C LEU A 11 30.21 35.44 12.07
N ASP A 12 30.70 36.17 13.07
CA ASP A 12 31.45 37.40 12.86
C ASP A 12 32.94 37.08 12.96
N ALA A 13 33.68 37.39 11.90
CA ALA A 13 35.11 37.13 11.79
C ALA A 13 35.88 38.43 11.65
N GLU A 14 36.90 38.60 12.48
CA GLU A 14 37.83 39.73 12.46
C GLU A 14 39.24 39.19 12.65
N ILE A 15 40.18 39.66 11.85
CA ILE A 15 41.59 39.32 11.95
C ILE A 15 42.29 40.48 12.68
N ARG A 16 43.07 40.14 13.70
CA ARG A 16 43.93 41.08 14.43
C ARG A 16 45.39 40.78 14.15
N ALA A 17 46.15 41.81 13.76
CA ALA A 17 47.60 41.77 13.61
C ALA A 17 48.21 42.99 14.32
N ASP A 18 48.97 42.74 15.39
CA ASP A 18 49.55 43.74 16.28
C ASP A 18 48.53 44.80 16.73
N ASN A 19 48.63 46.02 16.19
CA ASN A 19 47.76 47.15 16.50
C ASN A 19 46.73 47.47 15.40
N THR A 20 46.61 46.59 14.41
CA THR A 20 45.67 46.73 13.28
C THR A 20 44.61 45.64 13.32
N THR A 21 43.36 46.06 13.15
CA THR A 21 42.19 45.19 13.00
C THR A 21 41.68 45.22 11.58
N SER A 22 41.27 44.06 11.07
CA SER A 22 40.57 43.98 9.78
C SER A 22 39.12 44.45 9.90
N MET A 23 38.45 44.59 8.76
CA MET A 23 36.99 44.70 8.76
C MET A 23 36.34 43.42 9.29
N VAL A 24 35.25 43.56 10.04
CA VAL A 24 34.41 42.45 10.48
C VAL A 24 33.64 41.90 9.28
N HIS A 25 33.82 40.62 9.00
CA HIS A 25 33.06 39.89 8.01
C HIS A 25 31.99 39.05 8.69
N VAL A 26 30.75 39.20 8.24
CA VAL A 26 29.61 38.45 8.77
C VAL A 26 29.24 37.32 7.81
N PHE A 27 29.34 36.08 8.27
CA PHE A 27 28.92 34.89 7.52
C PHE A 27 27.60 34.38 8.06
N ARG A 28 26.58 34.27 7.20
CA ARG A 28 25.28 33.69 7.56
C ARG A 28 25.16 32.28 7.02
N ILE A 29 25.00 31.30 7.91
CA ILE A 29 24.75 29.90 7.58
C ILE A 29 23.26 29.62 7.74
N LEU A 30 22.61 29.19 6.67
CA LEU A 30 21.19 28.88 6.63
C LEU A 30 20.95 27.39 6.84
N PHE A 31 20.05 27.03 7.75
CA PHE A 31 19.58 25.66 7.93
C PHE A 31 18.19 25.53 7.34
N ILE A 32 18.08 24.79 6.23
CA ILE A 32 16.81 24.56 5.57
C ILE A 32 16.39 23.11 5.82
N PRO A 33 15.26 22.86 6.52
CA PRO A 33 14.79 21.51 6.78
C PRO A 33 14.43 20.81 5.46
N VAL A 34 14.76 19.53 5.37
CA VAL A 34 14.31 18.68 4.27
C VAL A 34 12.99 18.03 4.67
N HIS A 35 12.02 18.09 3.78
CA HIS A 35 10.70 17.51 3.96
C HIS A 35 10.48 16.39 2.96
N VAL A 36 9.65 15.42 3.34
CA VAL A 36 9.21 14.31 2.49
C VAL A 36 7.82 14.60 1.93
N LYS A 37 7.60 14.28 0.66
CA LYS A 37 6.27 14.17 0.04
C LYS A 37 6.09 12.78 -0.54
N ILE A 38 4.94 12.18 -0.29
CA ILE A 38 4.53 10.90 -0.87
C ILE A 38 3.35 11.13 -1.78
N PHE A 39 3.41 10.54 -2.96
CA PHE A 39 2.41 10.64 -4.00
C PHE A 39 1.84 9.27 -4.32
N ASN A 40 0.52 9.21 -4.41
CA ASN A 40 -0.23 8.10 -4.96
C ASN A 40 -1.10 8.66 -6.09
N ARG A 41 -0.70 8.41 -7.35
CA ARG A 41 -1.40 8.92 -8.54
C ARG A 41 -2.47 7.96 -9.03
N VAL A 42 -2.29 6.66 -8.78
CA VAL A 42 -3.19 5.60 -9.23
C VAL A 42 -3.37 4.60 -8.09
N PRO A 43 -4.61 4.34 -7.65
CA PRO A 43 -4.87 3.39 -6.57
C PRO A 43 -4.31 2.00 -6.91
N PHE A 44 -3.84 1.29 -5.89
CA PHE A 44 -3.30 -0.05 -6.05
C PHE A 44 -4.42 -1.08 -5.97
N LEU A 45 -4.99 -1.40 -7.14
CA LEU A 45 -6.19 -2.20 -7.28
C LEU A 45 -5.91 -3.50 -8.02
N LEU A 46 -6.17 -4.63 -7.37
CA LEU A 46 -6.12 -5.96 -7.95
C LEU A 46 -7.50 -6.29 -8.51
N ASN A 47 -7.62 -6.39 -9.83
CA ASN A 47 -8.89 -6.70 -10.51
C ASN A 47 -8.88 -8.15 -11.01
N ASN A 48 -9.50 -9.04 -10.25
CA ASN A 48 -9.51 -10.48 -10.53
C ASN A 48 -8.11 -11.09 -10.71
N THR A 49 -7.10 -10.53 -10.03
CA THR A 49 -5.73 -11.05 -9.99
C THR A 49 -5.29 -11.26 -8.55
N ASP A 50 -4.50 -12.31 -8.30
CA ASP A 50 -3.96 -12.61 -6.98
C ASP A 50 -2.68 -11.81 -6.67
N SER A 51 -2.10 -11.17 -7.66
CA SER A 51 -0.83 -10.47 -7.55
C SER A 51 -0.77 -9.24 -8.47
N LEU A 52 -0.01 -8.24 -8.04
CA LEU A 52 0.23 -7.01 -8.78
C LEU A 52 1.59 -6.41 -8.41
N THR A 53 2.28 -5.84 -9.39
CA THR A 53 3.57 -5.17 -9.18
C THR A 53 3.35 -3.69 -8.86
N LEU A 54 3.96 -3.20 -7.78
CA LEU A 54 3.96 -1.78 -7.43
C LEU A 54 4.74 -1.00 -8.49
N LYS A 55 4.17 0.11 -8.95
CA LYS A 55 4.80 1.04 -9.87
C LYS A 55 4.92 2.42 -9.23
N ARG A 56 5.78 3.26 -9.80
CA ARG A 56 5.90 4.68 -9.42
C ARG A 56 4.55 5.42 -9.39
N ALA A 57 3.61 5.04 -10.25
CA ALA A 57 2.28 5.66 -10.26
C ALA A 57 1.47 5.35 -8.97
N ASN A 58 1.73 4.22 -8.32
CA ASN A 58 1.04 3.82 -7.09
C ASN A 58 1.70 4.43 -5.85
N LEU A 59 3.04 4.39 -5.80
CA LEU A 59 3.81 4.89 -4.67
C LEU A 59 5.08 5.59 -5.16
N PHE A 60 5.14 6.90 -4.97
CA PHE A 60 6.30 7.71 -5.30
C PHE A 60 6.65 8.68 -4.17
N ALA A 61 7.88 8.63 -3.69
CA ALA A 61 8.41 9.59 -2.72
C ALA A 61 9.30 10.64 -3.40
N TRP A 62 9.31 11.83 -2.81
CA TRP A 62 10.13 12.97 -3.20
C TRP A 62 10.55 13.74 -1.95
N THR A 63 11.75 14.34 -1.94
CA THR A 63 12.20 15.23 -0.88
C THR A 63 12.42 16.64 -1.37
N PHE A 64 12.17 17.65 -0.54
CA PHE A 64 12.38 19.06 -0.89
C PHE A 64 12.97 19.83 0.29
N PRO A 65 13.75 20.91 0.07
CA PRO A 65 14.17 21.45 -1.22
C PRO A 65 15.30 20.64 -1.89
N LYS A 66 15.98 19.78 -1.15
CA LYS A 66 16.99 18.86 -1.70
C LYS A 66 16.33 17.55 -2.12
N ASN A 67 16.53 17.16 -3.37
CA ASN A 67 16.06 15.89 -3.90
C ASN A 67 17.14 14.82 -3.69
N PHE A 68 16.77 13.69 -3.07
CA PHE A 68 17.64 12.52 -2.97
C PHE A 68 17.34 11.51 -4.08
N PRO A 69 18.34 10.74 -4.56
CA PRO A 69 18.13 9.71 -5.58
C PRO A 69 17.22 8.58 -5.06
N SER A 70 16.56 7.87 -5.97
CA SER A 70 15.59 6.82 -5.62
C SER A 70 16.19 5.64 -4.83
N SER A 71 17.52 5.45 -4.88
CA SER A 71 18.25 4.48 -4.06
C SER A 71 18.36 4.87 -2.59
N GLU A 72 18.27 6.17 -2.27
CA GLU A 72 18.38 6.70 -0.91
C GLU A 72 17.02 6.93 -0.25
N LEU A 73 15.92 6.78 -1.01
CA LEU A 73 14.56 6.84 -0.49
C LEU A 73 14.13 5.44 -0.03
N VAL A 74 14.28 5.16 1.26
CA VAL A 74 14.08 3.82 1.83
C VAL A 74 12.73 3.72 2.53
N TYR A 75 11.90 2.79 2.11
CA TYR A 75 10.64 2.41 2.74
C TYR A 75 10.90 1.35 3.79
N HIS A 76 10.74 1.70 5.07
CA HIS A 76 10.82 0.77 6.19
C HIS A 76 9.42 0.30 6.58
N ILE A 77 9.18 -1.01 6.47
CA ILE A 77 7.87 -1.60 6.76
C ILE A 77 7.67 -1.74 8.26
N ILE A 78 6.58 -1.14 8.74
CA ILE A 78 6.15 -1.18 10.14
C ILE A 78 5.15 -2.34 10.28
N GLU A 79 4.03 -2.26 9.59
CA GLU A 79 3.02 -3.32 9.53
C GLU A 79 2.93 -3.89 8.11
N PRO A 80 3.16 -5.19 7.89
CA PRO A 80 2.95 -5.84 6.60
C PRO A 80 1.44 -6.06 6.33
N PRO A 81 1.06 -6.35 5.07
CA PRO A 81 -0.32 -6.67 4.74
C PRO A 81 -0.84 -7.90 5.48
N LYS A 82 -2.14 -7.87 5.80
CA LYS A 82 -2.81 -8.94 6.55
C LYS A 82 -3.29 -10.08 5.63
N PHE A 83 -3.80 -9.74 4.45
CA PHE A 83 -4.40 -10.68 3.50
C PHE A 83 -3.46 -11.09 2.37
N GLY A 84 -2.24 -10.54 2.35
CA GLY A 84 -1.22 -10.90 1.39
C GLY A 84 0.20 -10.68 1.88
N THR A 85 1.13 -10.69 0.93
CA THR A 85 2.57 -10.63 1.19
C THR A 85 3.22 -9.69 0.20
N LEU A 86 4.05 -8.79 0.70
CA LEU A 86 4.98 -8.03 -0.13
C LEU A 86 6.19 -8.90 -0.49
N LEU A 87 6.57 -8.88 -1.76
CA LEU A 87 7.65 -9.66 -2.33
C LEU A 87 8.61 -8.73 -3.06
N ARG A 88 9.91 -8.95 -2.87
CA ARG A 88 10.97 -8.33 -3.68
C ARG A 88 11.61 -9.37 -4.59
N ARG A 89 11.68 -9.08 -5.87
CA ARG A 89 12.43 -9.86 -6.86
C ARG A 89 13.94 -9.60 -6.69
N LEU A 90 14.73 -10.64 -6.49
CA LEU A 90 16.21 -10.57 -6.37
C LEU A 90 16.94 -11.11 -7.62
N GLY A 91 16.21 -11.67 -8.59
CA GLY A 91 16.74 -12.29 -9.79
C GLY A 91 15.63 -12.95 -10.61
N ARG A 92 15.98 -13.77 -11.61
CA ARG A 92 14.99 -14.34 -12.55
C ARG A 92 13.89 -15.18 -11.88
N ASN A 93 14.20 -15.95 -10.83
CA ASN A 93 13.24 -16.84 -10.17
C ASN A 93 13.32 -16.79 -8.62
N ARG A 94 13.86 -15.72 -8.05
CA ARG A 94 13.99 -15.61 -6.59
C ARG A 94 13.24 -14.40 -6.08
N ASN A 95 12.25 -14.65 -5.23
CA ASN A 95 11.53 -13.63 -4.50
C ASN A 95 11.85 -13.74 -3.02
N ARG A 96 12.03 -12.59 -2.36
CA ARG A 96 12.18 -12.48 -0.91
C ARG A 96 10.92 -11.85 -0.33
N ARG A 97 10.36 -12.44 0.72
CA ARG A 97 9.29 -11.84 1.49
C ARG A 97 9.80 -10.58 2.21
N ILE A 98 9.03 -9.50 2.12
CA ILE A 98 9.20 -8.27 2.88
C ILE A 98 8.18 -8.33 4.02
N GLY A 99 8.67 -8.42 5.25
CA GLY A 99 7.85 -8.44 6.46
C GLY A 99 8.13 -7.23 7.36
N VAL A 100 7.74 -7.33 8.62
CA VAL A 100 8.05 -6.34 9.67
C VAL A 100 9.56 -6.05 9.67
N SER A 101 9.93 -4.77 9.82
CA SER A 101 11.32 -4.29 9.87
C SER A 101 12.15 -4.54 8.60
N SER A 102 11.55 -5.07 7.54
CA SER A 102 12.19 -5.16 6.22
C SER A 102 12.10 -3.82 5.51
N ASN A 103 12.94 -3.63 4.50
CA ASN A 103 12.95 -2.42 3.70
C ASN A 103 13.09 -2.68 2.20
N PHE A 104 12.68 -1.68 1.42
CA PHE A 104 12.97 -1.56 -0.01
C PHE A 104 13.12 -0.07 -0.35
N THR A 105 13.64 0.26 -1.54
CA THR A 105 13.88 1.63 -1.95
C THR A 105 12.90 2.05 -3.04
N GLN A 106 12.77 3.36 -3.29
CA GLN A 106 12.03 3.85 -4.45
C GLN A 106 12.57 3.25 -5.76
N LYS A 107 13.89 3.03 -5.84
CA LYS A 107 14.52 2.37 -6.99
C LYS A 107 13.93 0.96 -7.24
N HIS A 108 13.71 0.16 -6.20
CA HIS A 108 13.10 -1.17 -6.38
C HIS A 108 11.66 -1.09 -6.91
N ILE A 109 10.89 -0.07 -6.53
CA ILE A 109 9.56 0.18 -7.13
C ILE A 109 9.70 0.59 -8.59
N ASP A 110 10.62 1.51 -8.89
CA ASP A 110 10.85 2.03 -10.23
C ASP A 110 11.29 0.92 -11.21
N ASP A 111 12.09 -0.03 -10.71
CA ASP A 111 12.56 -1.21 -11.46
C ASP A 111 11.53 -2.36 -11.53
N GLY A 112 10.36 -2.19 -10.90
CA GLY A 112 9.30 -3.21 -10.87
C GLY A 112 9.69 -4.48 -10.11
N GLU A 113 10.53 -4.36 -9.07
CA GLU A 113 10.96 -5.48 -8.23
C GLU A 113 10.02 -5.75 -7.07
N ILE A 114 9.13 -4.81 -6.72
CA ILE A 114 8.22 -4.93 -5.58
C ILE A 114 6.84 -5.34 -6.07
N SER A 115 6.33 -6.44 -5.54
CA SER A 115 4.98 -6.92 -5.83
C SER A 115 4.24 -7.30 -4.56
N TYR A 116 2.92 -7.20 -4.63
CA TYR A 116 2.03 -7.75 -3.62
C TYR A 116 1.41 -9.03 -4.20
N LYS A 117 1.31 -10.07 -3.36
CA LYS A 117 0.61 -11.32 -3.66
C LYS A 117 -0.32 -11.69 -2.52
N MET A 118 -1.59 -11.89 -2.84
CA MET A 118 -2.62 -12.33 -1.91
C MET A 118 -2.35 -13.78 -1.44
N HIS A 119 -2.70 -14.10 -0.20
CA HIS A 119 -2.56 -15.48 0.31
C HIS A 119 -3.57 -16.43 -0.32
N PHE A 120 -4.81 -15.98 -0.50
CA PHE A 120 -5.93 -16.74 -1.06
C PHE A 120 -6.84 -15.83 -1.88
N VAL A 121 -7.32 -16.29 -3.03
CA VAL A 121 -8.31 -15.53 -3.82
C VAL A 121 -9.61 -15.40 -3.01
N GLN A 122 -10.11 -14.18 -2.91
CA GLN A 122 -11.30 -13.85 -2.12
C GLN A 122 -12.53 -13.78 -3.01
N TYR A 123 -13.71 -14.10 -2.45
CA TYR A 123 -14.99 -14.02 -3.18
C TYR A 123 -15.75 -12.71 -2.93
N SER A 124 -15.14 -11.79 -2.19
CA SER A 124 -15.67 -10.46 -1.91
C SER A 124 -14.57 -9.41 -2.06
N VAL A 125 -14.97 -8.14 -2.12
CA VAL A 125 -14.02 -7.02 -2.11
C VAL A 125 -13.30 -7.01 -0.77
N ILE A 126 -11.96 -6.94 -0.82
CA ILE A 126 -11.11 -6.86 0.36
C ILE A 126 -10.27 -5.60 0.30
N ASN A 127 -10.18 -4.90 1.43
CA ASN A 127 -9.22 -3.83 1.66
C ASN A 127 -8.13 -4.37 2.58
N ASP A 128 -6.90 -4.34 2.09
CA ASP A 128 -5.68 -4.63 2.83
C ASP A 128 -4.79 -3.39 2.81
N PHE A 129 -3.75 -3.38 3.62
CA PHE A 129 -2.83 -2.25 3.67
C PHE A 129 -1.50 -2.67 4.26
N PHE A 130 -0.47 -1.86 4.05
CA PHE A 130 0.73 -1.92 4.88
C PHE A 130 1.08 -0.53 5.35
N THR A 131 1.77 -0.44 6.49
CA THR A 131 2.29 0.84 6.99
C THR A 131 3.80 0.87 6.89
N PHE A 132 4.34 2.06 6.65
CA PHE A 132 5.77 2.27 6.49
C PHE A 132 6.18 3.66 6.93
N ARG A 133 7.48 3.83 7.19
CA ARG A 133 8.14 5.14 7.23
C ARG A 133 9.10 5.26 6.06
N LEU A 134 9.17 6.44 5.46
CA LEU A 134 10.20 6.76 4.48
C LEU A 134 11.39 7.36 5.21
N VAL A 135 12.56 6.77 5.03
CA VAL A 135 13.84 7.27 5.55
C VAL A 135 14.68 7.78 4.38
N ALA A 136 15.18 9.00 4.52
CA ALA A 136 16.15 9.64 3.63
C ALA A 136 17.29 10.26 4.48
N PRO A 137 18.44 10.63 3.90
CA PRO A 137 19.64 10.99 4.67
C PRO A 137 19.49 12.08 5.73
N ALA A 138 18.52 12.99 5.60
CA ALA A 138 18.32 14.12 6.51
C ALA A 138 16.89 14.22 7.08
N VAL A 139 16.02 13.24 6.79
CA VAL A 139 14.61 13.29 7.18
C VAL A 139 14.01 11.89 7.23
N THR A 140 13.15 11.66 8.21
CA THR A 140 12.26 10.49 8.27
C THR A 140 10.82 10.99 8.27
N SER A 141 9.96 10.38 7.46
CA SER A 141 8.54 10.71 7.46
C SER A 141 7.84 10.19 8.71
N GLU A 142 6.64 10.70 8.95
CA GLU A 142 5.67 10.01 9.81
C GLU A 142 5.30 8.63 9.23
N GLU A 143 4.59 7.84 10.03
CA GLU A 143 4.04 6.57 9.58
C GLU A 143 2.91 6.80 8.57
N ILE A 144 3.03 6.13 7.42
CA ILE A 144 2.14 6.29 6.29
C ILE A 144 1.54 4.94 5.92
N ARG A 145 0.24 4.96 5.63
CA ARG A 145 -0.54 3.78 5.25
C ARG A 145 -0.72 3.73 3.74
N PHE A 146 -0.37 2.59 3.14
CA PHE A 146 -0.60 2.30 1.72
C PHE A 146 -1.77 1.32 1.58
N GLU A 147 -2.85 1.77 0.96
CA GLU A 147 -4.06 0.96 0.75
C GLU A 147 -3.93 0.04 -0.47
N ILE A 148 -4.46 -1.17 -0.33
CA ILE A 148 -4.52 -2.21 -1.36
C ILE A 148 -5.97 -2.67 -1.43
N THR A 149 -6.58 -2.56 -2.61
CA THR A 149 -7.96 -3.04 -2.82
C THR A 149 -7.96 -4.21 -3.78
N PHE A 150 -8.60 -5.30 -3.38
CA PHE A 150 -8.88 -6.42 -4.26
C PHE A 150 -10.35 -6.43 -4.64
N ILE A 151 -10.61 -6.51 -5.93
CA ILE A 151 -11.93 -6.66 -6.52
C ILE A 151 -11.97 -8.05 -7.18
N PRO A 152 -12.83 -8.96 -6.70
CA PRO A 152 -12.97 -10.27 -7.32
C PRO A 152 -13.65 -10.17 -8.70
N GLY A 153 -13.40 -11.15 -9.58
CA GLY A 153 -14.05 -11.23 -10.88
C GLY A 153 -15.55 -11.53 -10.81
N HIS A 154 -16.22 -11.38 -11.95
CA HIS A 154 -17.65 -11.71 -12.09
C HIS A 154 -17.95 -13.14 -11.62
N GLY A 155 -18.89 -13.30 -10.68
CA GLY A 155 -19.21 -14.58 -10.01
C GLY A 155 -18.87 -14.62 -8.51
N SER A 156 -18.29 -13.56 -7.98
CA SER A 156 -17.93 -13.40 -6.57
C SER A 156 -19.17 -13.15 -5.69
N ILE A 157 -19.35 -13.95 -4.63
CA ILE A 157 -20.50 -13.88 -3.72
C ILE A 157 -20.45 -12.57 -2.92
N GLN A 158 -21.30 -11.61 -3.27
CA GLN A 158 -21.55 -10.43 -2.44
C GLN A 158 -22.50 -10.82 -1.29
N LEU A 159 -21.96 -11.05 -0.10
CA LEU A 159 -22.75 -11.20 1.12
C LEU A 159 -23.29 -9.82 1.53
N ILE A 160 -24.51 -9.50 1.10
CA ILE A 160 -25.25 -8.35 1.62
C ILE A 160 -25.89 -8.79 2.94
N ASN A 161 -25.37 -8.30 4.07
CA ASN A 161 -25.99 -8.52 5.38
C ASN A 161 -27.29 -7.69 5.44
N ARG A 162 -28.40 -8.25 4.95
CA ARG A 162 -29.72 -7.70 5.22
C ARG A 162 -30.04 -8.07 6.67
N THR A 163 -29.77 -7.14 7.58
CA THR A 163 -30.16 -7.24 8.98
C THR A 163 -31.66 -7.53 9.05
N VAL A 164 -32.00 -8.74 9.48
CA VAL A 164 -33.37 -9.07 9.86
C VAL A 164 -33.61 -8.35 11.19
N VAL A 165 -34.40 -7.28 11.15
CA VAL A 165 -34.88 -6.62 12.37
C VAL A 165 -35.95 -7.55 12.97
N VAL A 166 -35.69 -8.05 14.17
CA VAL A 166 -36.67 -8.81 14.96
C VAL A 166 -36.89 -8.05 16.26
N ASN A 167 -38.14 -7.84 16.64
CA ASN A 167 -38.48 -7.23 17.92
C ASN A 167 -38.25 -8.23 19.07
N GLU A 168 -37.81 -7.73 20.22
CA GLU A 168 -37.48 -8.54 21.40
C GLU A 168 -38.64 -9.47 21.80
N GLY A 169 -38.36 -10.77 21.86
CA GLY A 169 -39.33 -11.83 22.20
C GLY A 169 -39.86 -12.66 21.02
N GLY A 170 -39.54 -12.32 19.76
CA GLY A 170 -39.98 -13.08 18.59
C GLY A 170 -39.03 -14.22 18.18
N ILE A 171 -39.56 -15.42 17.92
CA ILE A 171 -38.84 -16.51 17.26
C ILE A 171 -39.16 -16.45 15.75
N GLN A 172 -38.19 -16.05 14.92
CA GLN A 172 -38.34 -16.10 13.46
C GLN A 172 -37.62 -17.32 12.90
N LYS A 173 -38.38 -18.23 12.29
CA LYS A 173 -37.82 -19.43 11.64
C LYS A 173 -37.03 -19.02 10.39
N VAL A 174 -35.71 -19.16 10.47
CA VAL A 174 -34.81 -18.98 9.32
C VAL A 174 -35.17 -20.06 8.29
N THR A 175 -35.81 -19.65 7.21
CA THR A 175 -36.15 -20.52 6.08
C THR A 175 -35.10 -20.29 4.98
N HIS A 176 -34.81 -21.32 4.18
CA HIS A 176 -33.77 -21.37 3.13
C HIS A 176 -33.79 -20.21 2.10
N SER A 177 -34.80 -19.33 2.14
CA SER A 177 -34.87 -18.07 1.38
C SER A 177 -33.99 -16.94 1.91
N ALA A 178 -33.42 -17.05 3.12
CA ALA A 178 -32.49 -16.03 3.65
C ALA A 178 -31.08 -16.12 3.05
N TYR A 179 -30.74 -17.25 2.42
CA TYR A 179 -29.49 -17.47 1.69
C TYR A 179 -29.83 -17.77 0.23
N GLN A 180 -30.09 -16.74 -0.57
CA GLN A 180 -30.01 -16.87 -2.02
C GLN A 180 -28.81 -16.08 -2.52
N SER A 181 -27.74 -16.80 -2.83
CA SER A 181 -26.72 -16.33 -3.77
C SER A 181 -27.38 -16.24 -5.15
N LYS A 182 -27.53 -15.04 -5.69
CA LYS A 182 -27.86 -14.90 -7.11
C LYS A 182 -26.58 -15.15 -7.92
N THR A 183 -26.57 -16.24 -8.68
CA THR A 183 -25.69 -16.38 -9.85
C THR A 183 -26.46 -15.87 -11.05
N ASP A 184 -25.94 -14.84 -11.71
CA ASP A 184 -26.49 -14.37 -12.99
C ASP A 184 -26.14 -15.40 -14.08
N ASP A 185 -27.18 -16.04 -14.60
CA ASP A 185 -27.10 -17.18 -15.50
C ASP A 185 -27.48 -16.71 -16.91
N PHE A 186 -26.48 -16.47 -17.77
CA PHE A 186 -26.71 -16.25 -19.21
C PHE A 186 -25.57 -16.85 -20.06
N GLY A 187 -25.84 -18.01 -20.65
CA GLY A 187 -24.95 -18.61 -21.65
C GLY A 187 -25.27 -20.07 -21.96
N ARG A 188 -26.32 -20.30 -22.77
CA ARG A 188 -26.66 -21.56 -23.46
C ARG A 188 -25.43 -22.47 -23.73
N GLN A 189 -25.41 -23.65 -23.13
CA GLN A 189 -24.89 -24.85 -23.81
C GLN A 189 -25.72 -26.08 -23.40
N ARG A 190 -26.36 -26.68 -24.41
CA ARG A 190 -27.13 -27.92 -24.30
C ARG A 190 -26.13 -29.05 -24.12
N SER A 191 -26.20 -29.76 -23.00
CA SER A 191 -25.65 -31.11 -22.89
C SER A 191 -26.63 -32.00 -22.14
N ALA A 192 -27.16 -32.98 -22.88
CA ALA A 192 -28.20 -33.89 -22.47
C ALA A 192 -27.72 -34.80 -21.33
N PHE A 193 -28.44 -34.80 -20.20
CA PHE A 193 -28.32 -35.85 -19.19
C PHE A 193 -29.49 -36.83 -19.32
N ARG A 194 -29.18 -38.03 -19.80
CA ARG A 194 -30.12 -39.16 -19.86
C ARG A 194 -30.41 -39.64 -18.43
N ARG A 195 -31.69 -39.67 -18.06
CA ARG A 195 -32.20 -40.38 -16.87
C ARG A 195 -31.95 -41.87 -17.03
N PHE A 196 -31.34 -42.50 -16.03
CA PHE A 196 -31.38 -43.95 -15.87
C PHE A 196 -31.96 -44.28 -14.50
N TRP A 197 -33.26 -44.60 -14.48
CA TRP A 197 -33.88 -45.26 -13.34
C TRP A 197 -33.65 -46.76 -13.49
N ARG A 198 -33.03 -47.40 -12.49
CA ARG A 198 -33.24 -48.83 -12.24
C ARG A 198 -33.76 -49.03 -10.82
N ARG A 199 -35.09 -49.16 -10.72
CA ARG A 199 -35.69 -50.11 -9.78
C ARG A 199 -35.49 -51.51 -10.36
N ARG A 200 -35.37 -52.53 -9.50
CA ARG A 200 -35.91 -53.91 -9.62
C ARG A 200 -35.44 -54.73 -8.39
N PRO A 201 -36.13 -55.82 -8.02
CA PRO A 201 -36.87 -55.87 -6.75
C PRO A 201 -36.61 -57.14 -5.90
N VAL A 202 -37.40 -57.19 -4.81
CA VAL A 202 -37.63 -58.24 -3.79
C VAL A 202 -36.57 -58.33 -2.71
#